data_AF-A0AAU9LA78-F1
#
_entry.id   AF-A0AAU9LA78-F1
#
_cell.length_a   1.000
_cell.length_b   1.000
_cell.length_c   1.000
_cell.angle_alpha   90.00
_cell.angle_beta   90.00
_cell.angle_gamma   90.00
#
_symmetry.space_group_name_H-M   'P 1'
#
loop_
_entity.id
_entity.type
_entity.pdbx_description
1 polymer ?
#
loop_
_entity_poly.entity_id
_entity_poly.type
_entity_poly.pdbx_seq_one_letter_code
_entity_poly.pdbx_strand_id
1 'polypeptide(L)'
;MALNHSCLPNVVPSFNSRTRTLAFHAIADIPRGYAIECAYIDLLQARKRRQELLDRGFGFTCVCKRCTREAALHTMRHDKAAESEEANVEEETQVMKELMQLVNSGCSSAQQRLACLTKEYASLFKHNSEAQFALYTTEMQLARDRDDWNRVMETAEILLKIWSRCGLPDNYHTTETLHVQIYYAAKNAGMMSKAKTAAKRVASIRQICGYSHSETVIELPVEGALACESFFGSEIEACTTHNAMLLKQRFFASLDCLILAKGSIRSGLFHQREQCIFTEHRVL
;
A
#
# COMPACT_ATOMS: atom_id res chain seq x y z
N MET A 1 20.85 3.44 15.34
CA MET A 1 20.42 2.10 14.91
C MET A 1 19.97 2.21 13.46
N ALA A 2 20.57 1.46 12.54
CA ALA A 2 20.08 1.36 11.17
C ALA A 2 19.18 0.12 11.08
N LEU A 3 17.97 0.28 10.53
CA LEU A 3 17.07 -0.83 10.25
C LEU A 3 17.34 -1.30 8.84
N ASN A 4 17.54 -2.60 8.62
CA ASN A 4 17.83 -3.15 7.30
C ASN A 4 16.55 -3.37 6.48
N HIS A 5 16.73 -3.57 5.18
CA HIS A 5 15.65 -3.84 4.26
C HIS A 5 15.23 -5.32 4.24
N SER A 6 13.93 -5.57 4.20
CA SER A 6 13.37 -6.84 3.73
C SER A 6 12.15 -6.60 2.84
N CYS A 7 12.05 -7.36 1.73
CA CYS A 7 10.82 -7.42 0.90
C CYS A 7 9.68 -8.20 1.59
N LEU A 8 9.92 -8.72 2.80
CA LEU A 8 8.96 -9.29 3.72
C LEU A 8 9.26 -8.74 5.12
N PRO A 9 8.94 -7.45 5.38
CA PRO A 9 9.35 -6.76 6.60
C PRO A 9 8.63 -7.32 7.82
N ASN A 10 9.25 -7.19 8.99
CA ASN A 10 8.65 -7.52 10.28
C ASN A 10 8.27 -6.29 11.10
N VAL A 11 8.66 -5.09 10.65
CA VAL A 11 8.19 -3.81 11.19
C VAL A 11 7.72 -2.85 10.10
N VAL A 12 6.82 -1.95 10.48
CA VAL A 12 6.39 -0.80 9.65
C VAL A 12 6.66 0.53 10.35
N PRO A 13 7.09 1.57 9.63
CA PRO A 13 7.20 2.91 10.18
C PRO A 13 5.83 3.57 10.32
N SER A 14 5.64 4.32 11.40
CA SER A 14 4.55 5.26 11.59
C SER A 14 5.12 6.62 11.98
N PHE A 15 4.56 7.70 11.44
CA PHE A 15 4.98 9.06 11.78
C PHE A 15 3.83 9.82 12.43
N ASN A 16 4.05 10.28 13.66
CA ASN A 16 3.13 11.17 14.35
C ASN A 16 3.54 12.62 14.09
N SER A 17 2.75 13.35 13.29
CA SER A 17 3.02 14.74 12.95
C SER A 17 2.90 15.69 14.14
N ARG A 18 2.04 15.38 15.12
CA ARG A 18 1.82 16.21 16.32
C ARG A 18 3.01 16.16 17.27
N THR A 19 3.55 14.96 17.49
CA THR A 19 4.73 14.75 18.36
C THR A 19 6.05 14.75 17.57
N ARG A 20 5.99 14.86 16.24
CA ARG A 20 7.12 14.74 15.30
C ARG A 20 7.95 13.48 15.54
N THR A 21 7.28 12.36 15.84
CA THR A 21 7.93 11.11 16.23
C THR A 21 7.80 10.06 15.13
N LEU A 22 8.92 9.45 14.74
CA LEU A 22 8.96 8.24 13.93
C LEU A 22 9.03 7.02 14.85
N ALA A 23 8.03 6.15 14.79
CA ALA A 23 7.99 4.89 15.52
C ALA A 23 8.00 3.71 14.54
N PHE A 24 8.51 2.57 14.99
CA PHE A 24 8.48 1.31 14.24
C PHE A 24 7.65 0.31 15.01
N HIS A 25 6.67 -0.28 14.34
CA HIS A 25 5.72 -1.20 14.92
C HIS A 25 5.90 -2.59 14.35
N ALA A 26 6.02 -3.59 15.22
CA ALA A 26 6.07 -4.98 14.82
C ALA A 26 4.73 -5.39 14.17
N ILE A 27 4.82 -5.98 12.98
CA ILE A 27 3.67 -6.50 12.22
C ILE A 27 3.69 -8.03 12.11
N ALA A 28 4.70 -8.65 12.71
CA ALA A 28 4.90 -10.08 12.84
C ALA A 28 5.68 -10.37 14.13
N ASP A 29 5.65 -11.60 14.62
CA ASP A 29 6.46 -12.01 15.76
C ASP A 29 7.96 -11.94 15.41
N ILE A 30 8.76 -11.36 16.31
CA ILE A 30 10.20 -11.19 16.15
C ILE A 30 10.91 -11.93 17.30
N PRO A 31 11.42 -13.15 17.08
CA PRO A 31 12.12 -13.88 18.12
C PRO A 31 13.39 -13.16 18.58
N ARG A 32 13.81 -13.39 19.82
CA ARG A 32 15.03 -12.80 20.37
C ARG A 32 16.24 -13.16 19.48
N GLY A 33 17.04 -12.14 19.16
CA GLY A 33 18.24 -12.29 18.32
C GLY A 33 18.00 -12.21 16.81
N TYR A 34 16.74 -12.09 16.36
CA TYR A 34 16.43 -11.85 14.95
C TYR A 34 16.54 -10.36 14.59
N ALA A 35 16.89 -10.09 13.34
CA ALA A 35 16.99 -8.73 12.83
C ALA A 35 15.60 -8.06 12.73
N ILE A 36 15.58 -6.76 13.01
CA ILE A 36 14.41 -5.90 12.78
C ILE A 36 14.59 -5.29 11.39
N GLU A 37 13.63 -5.53 10.49
CA GLU A 37 13.73 -5.20 9.08
C GLU A 37 12.46 -4.51 8.58
N CYS A 38 12.64 -3.40 7.86
CA CYS A 38 11.55 -2.62 7.26
C CYS A 38 11.61 -2.64 5.73
N ALA A 39 10.53 -2.22 5.06
CA ALA A 39 10.52 -2.06 3.62
C ALA A 39 11.02 -0.66 3.24
N TYR A 40 11.97 -0.57 2.31
CA TYR A 40 12.45 0.70 1.76
C TYR A 40 11.71 1.10 0.48
N ILE A 41 11.10 0.12 -0.15
CA ILE A 41 10.44 0.20 -1.45
C ILE A 41 9.07 -0.46 -1.36
N ASP A 42 8.26 -0.29 -2.39
CA ASP A 42 6.98 -0.98 -2.52
C ASP A 42 7.16 -2.50 -2.50
N LEU A 43 6.29 -3.18 -1.75
CA LEU A 43 6.32 -4.62 -1.62
C LEU A 43 5.74 -5.34 -2.84
N LEU A 44 4.82 -4.72 -3.56
CA LEU A 44 4.04 -5.42 -4.58
C LEU A 44 4.82 -5.62 -5.89
N GLN A 45 5.86 -4.83 -6.12
CA GLN A 45 6.67 -4.86 -7.33
C GLN A 45 7.28 -6.25 -7.60
N ALA A 46 7.47 -6.60 -8.86
CA ALA A 46 8.14 -7.83 -9.27
C ALA A 46 9.59 -7.92 -8.75
N ARG A 47 10.12 -9.14 -8.55
CA ARG A 47 11.46 -9.36 -7.98
C ARG A 47 12.53 -8.55 -8.70
N LYS A 48 12.56 -8.62 -10.02
CA LYS A 48 13.54 -7.94 -10.87
C LYS A 48 13.54 -6.43 -10.60
N ARG A 49 12.36 -5.80 -10.66
CA ARG A 49 12.16 -4.38 -10.36
C ARG A 49 12.61 -4.01 -8.93
N ARG A 50 12.28 -4.83 -7.93
CA ARG A 50 12.72 -4.60 -6.54
C ARG A 50 14.25 -4.64 -6.42
N GLN A 51 14.93 -5.60 -7.07
CA GLN A 51 16.39 -5.65 -7.07
C GLN A 51 17.01 -4.43 -7.75
N GLU A 52 16.49 -4.03 -8.92
CA GLU A 52 16.99 -2.84 -9.64
C GLU A 52 16.79 -1.54 -8.85
N LEU A 53 15.71 -1.42 -8.09
CA LEU A 53 15.46 -0.25 -7.24
C LEU A 53 16.40 -0.22 -6.03
N LEU A 54 16.67 -1.37 -5.42
CA LEU A 54 17.57 -1.47 -4.28
C LEU A 54 19.03 -1.27 -4.69
N ASP A 55 19.43 -1.81 -5.83
CA ASP A 55 20.77 -1.61 -6.38
C ASP A 55 21.01 -0.13 -6.74
N ARG A 56 20.13 0.47 -7.56
CA ARG A 56 20.26 1.88 -7.96
C ARG A 56 20.06 2.88 -6.83
N GLY A 57 19.17 2.57 -5.88
CA GLY A 57 18.78 3.46 -4.79
C GLY A 57 19.69 3.36 -3.57
N PHE A 58 20.17 2.15 -3.26
CA PHE A 58 20.83 1.83 -2.00
C PHE A 58 22.13 1.02 -2.16
N GLY A 59 22.48 0.59 -3.38
CA GLY A 59 23.74 -0.08 -3.68
C GLY A 59 23.84 -1.52 -3.18
N PHE A 60 22.72 -2.25 -3.06
CA PHE A 60 22.75 -3.65 -2.64
C PHE A 60 21.68 -4.53 -3.32
N THR A 61 21.97 -5.83 -3.39
CA THR A 61 21.03 -6.88 -3.80
C THR A 61 20.35 -7.50 -2.58
N CYS A 62 19.02 -7.51 -2.55
CA CYS A 62 18.27 -8.10 -1.44
C CYS A 62 18.26 -9.63 -1.50
N VAL A 63 18.64 -10.26 -0.39
CA VAL A 63 18.66 -11.73 -0.21
C VAL A 63 17.65 -12.22 0.82
N CYS A 64 16.62 -11.42 1.11
CA CYS A 64 15.58 -11.81 2.08
C CYS A 64 14.84 -13.09 1.65
N LYS A 65 14.17 -13.75 2.60
CA LYS A 65 13.43 -15.01 2.37
C LYS A 65 12.53 -14.98 1.14
N ARG A 66 11.86 -13.85 0.89
CA ARG A 66 11.00 -13.67 -0.28
C ARG A 66 11.79 -13.64 -1.58
N CYS A 67 12.83 -12.81 -1.67
CA CYS A 67 13.68 -12.70 -2.86
C CYS A 67 14.40 -14.02 -3.20
N THR A 68 14.80 -14.78 -2.18
CA THR A 68 15.43 -16.10 -2.34
C THR A 68 14.42 -17.12 -2.88
N ARG A 69 13.21 -17.16 -2.32
CA ARG A 69 12.13 -18.05 -2.80
C ARG A 69 11.74 -17.74 -4.24
N GLU A 70 11.55 -16.47 -4.58
CA GLU A 70 11.18 -16.05 -5.94
C GLU A 70 12.29 -16.34 -6.95
N ALA A 71 13.57 -16.21 -6.57
CA ALA A 71 14.70 -16.60 -7.42
C ALA A 71 14.68 -18.10 -7.73
N ALA A 72 14.48 -18.94 -6.72
CA ALA A 72 14.42 -20.40 -6.89
C ALA A 72 13.28 -20.83 -7.84
N LEU A 73 12.11 -20.20 -7.73
CA LEU A 73 10.99 -20.44 -8.64
C LEU A 73 11.29 -20.04 -10.09
N HIS A 74 12.13 -19.02 -10.29
CA HIS A 74 12.55 -18.57 -11.61
C HIS A 74 13.54 -19.54 -12.25
N THR A 75 14.51 -20.03 -11.48
CA THR A 75 15.51 -21.00 -11.97
C THR A 75 14.86 -22.30 -12.46
N MET A 76 13.80 -22.77 -11.80
CA MET A 76 13.05 -23.97 -12.24
C MET A 76 12.27 -23.77 -13.56
N ARG A 77 12.10 -22.53 -14.03
CA ARG A 77 11.35 -22.20 -15.25
C ARG A 77 12.26 -21.93 -16.46
N HIS A 78 13.57 -21.82 -16.26
CA HIS A 78 14.48 -21.17 -17.19
C HIS A 78 15.14 -22.06 -18.25
N ASP A 79 14.63 -23.27 -18.48
CA ASP A 79 15.16 -24.15 -19.54
C ASP A 79 14.75 -23.70 -20.96
N LYS A 80 13.90 -22.67 -21.13
CA LYS A 80 13.53 -22.09 -22.44
C LYS A 80 13.17 -20.59 -22.34
N ALA A 81 13.80 -19.77 -23.20
CA ALA A 81 13.41 -18.41 -23.62
C ALA A 81 14.05 -17.20 -22.88
N ALA A 82 15.11 -16.64 -23.48
CA ALA A 82 15.68 -15.32 -23.13
C ALA A 82 15.08 -14.18 -23.97
N GLU A 83 14.64 -14.45 -25.20
CA GLU A 83 14.07 -13.43 -26.11
C GLU A 83 12.65 -12.99 -25.70
N SER A 84 11.88 -13.84 -25.00
CA SER A 84 10.53 -13.49 -24.54
C SER A 84 10.51 -12.54 -23.34
N GLU A 85 11.61 -12.42 -22.61
CA GLU A 85 11.65 -11.63 -21.38
C GLU A 85 11.79 -10.12 -21.63
N GLU A 86 12.52 -9.70 -22.66
CA GLU A 86 12.71 -8.27 -22.98
C GLU A 86 11.44 -7.64 -23.55
N ALA A 87 10.76 -8.34 -24.47
CA ALA A 87 9.46 -7.89 -25.01
C ALA A 87 8.40 -7.75 -23.91
N ASN A 88 8.38 -8.67 -22.95
CA ASN A 88 7.45 -8.65 -21.83
C ASN A 88 7.69 -7.46 -20.88
N VAL A 89 8.93 -6.97 -20.73
CA VAL A 89 9.25 -5.80 -19.88
C VAL A 89 8.78 -4.47 -20.51
N GLU A 90 8.89 -4.33 -21.83
CA GLU A 90 8.38 -3.12 -22.52
C GLU A 90 6.85 -3.08 -22.48
N GLU A 91 6.19 -4.22 -22.74
CA GLU A 91 4.73 -4.35 -22.59
C GLU A 91 4.27 -4.03 -21.16
N GLU A 92 4.96 -4.55 -20.15
CA GLU A 92 4.71 -4.22 -18.74
C GLU A 92 4.83 -2.71 -18.46
N THR A 93 5.90 -2.09 -18.96
CA THR A 93 6.14 -0.66 -18.74
C THR A 93 5.06 0.19 -19.42
N GLN A 94 4.70 -0.17 -20.65
CA GLN A 94 3.69 0.52 -21.43
C GLN A 94 2.31 0.42 -20.77
N VAL A 95 1.85 -0.78 -20.40
CA VAL A 95 0.52 -0.95 -19.80
C VAL A 95 0.42 -0.26 -18.45
N MET A 96 1.49 -0.28 -17.64
CA MET A 96 1.51 0.39 -16.33
C MET A 96 1.38 1.90 -16.47
N LYS A 97 2.04 2.48 -17.48
CA LYS A 97 1.94 3.90 -17.81
C LYS A 97 0.52 4.27 -18.26
N GLU A 98 -0.10 3.45 -19.10
CA GLU A 98 -1.46 3.68 -19.56
C GLU A 98 -2.50 3.60 -18.44
N LEU A 99 -2.39 2.60 -17.56
CA LEU A 99 -3.26 2.48 -16.38
C LEU A 99 -3.16 3.73 -15.49
N MET A 100 -1.95 4.25 -15.26
CA MET A 100 -1.74 5.48 -14.50
C MET A 100 -2.39 6.71 -15.17
N GLN A 101 -2.34 6.80 -16.50
CA GLN A 101 -2.99 7.89 -17.24
C GLN A 101 -4.52 7.83 -17.17
N LEU A 102 -5.11 6.63 -17.14
CA LEU A 102 -6.56 6.46 -17.02
C LEU A 102 -7.10 7.04 -15.72
N VAL A 103 -6.45 6.78 -14.58
CA VAL A 103 -6.85 7.31 -13.27
C VAL A 103 -6.83 8.85 -13.22
N ASN A 104 -6.00 9.48 -14.04
CA ASN A 104 -5.85 10.94 -14.08
C ASN A 104 -6.84 11.63 -15.03
N SER A 105 -7.42 10.92 -16.00
CA SER A 105 -8.19 11.52 -17.10
C SER A 105 -9.69 11.70 -16.83
N GLY A 106 -10.27 11.04 -15.82
CA GLY A 106 -11.65 11.30 -15.33
C GLY A 106 -12.78 11.15 -16.37
N CYS A 107 -12.53 10.50 -17.51
CA CYS A 107 -13.44 10.51 -18.66
C CYS A 107 -14.37 9.27 -18.71
N SER A 108 -15.57 9.42 -19.29
CA SER A 108 -16.51 8.31 -19.54
C SER A 108 -15.91 7.19 -20.40
N SER A 109 -14.98 7.54 -21.30
CA SER A 109 -14.21 6.59 -22.14
C SER A 109 -13.16 5.78 -21.37
N ALA A 110 -12.83 6.15 -20.12
CA ALA A 110 -11.80 5.47 -19.35
C ALA A 110 -12.14 4.00 -19.08
N GLN A 111 -13.42 3.67 -18.86
CA GLN A 111 -13.85 2.28 -18.71
C GLN A 111 -13.73 1.48 -20.01
N GLN A 112 -14.07 2.08 -21.15
CA GLN A 112 -13.92 1.42 -22.45
C GLN A 112 -12.44 1.15 -22.72
N ARG A 113 -11.56 2.12 -22.45
CA ARG A 113 -10.10 1.93 -22.60
C ARG A 113 -9.58 0.87 -21.64
N LEU A 114 -10.02 0.85 -20.38
CA LEU A 114 -9.64 -0.18 -19.41
C LEU A 114 -10.08 -1.58 -19.87
N ALA A 115 -11.28 -1.71 -20.43
CA ALA A 115 -11.78 -2.97 -20.99
C ALA A 115 -10.94 -3.42 -22.19
N CYS A 116 -10.55 -2.51 -23.08
CA CYS A 116 -9.64 -2.80 -24.19
C CYS A 116 -8.27 -3.28 -23.68
N LEU A 117 -7.66 -2.55 -22.73
CA LEU A 117 -6.36 -2.93 -22.14
C LEU A 117 -6.42 -4.29 -21.46
N THR A 118 -7.49 -4.57 -20.70
CA THR A 118 -7.71 -5.88 -20.06
C THR A 118 -7.69 -7.01 -21.07
N LYS A 119 -8.28 -6.80 -22.25
CA LYS A 119 -8.33 -7.81 -23.32
C LYS A 119 -7.00 -7.93 -24.06
N GLU A 120 -6.37 -6.79 -24.37
CA GLU A 120 -5.10 -6.70 -25.11
C GLU A 120 -3.95 -7.36 -24.33
N TYR A 121 -3.85 -7.06 -23.02
CA TYR A 121 -2.78 -7.55 -22.14
C TYR A 121 -3.24 -8.69 -21.22
N ALA A 122 -4.21 -9.50 -21.65
CA ALA A 122 -4.82 -10.55 -20.83
C ALA A 122 -3.81 -11.60 -20.32
N SER A 123 -2.84 -11.99 -21.17
CA SER A 123 -1.75 -12.91 -20.80
C SER A 123 -0.86 -12.31 -19.71
N LEU A 124 -0.50 -11.04 -19.86
CA LEU A 124 0.35 -10.33 -18.92
C LEU A 124 -0.31 -10.23 -17.55
N PHE A 125 -1.57 -9.77 -17.48
CA PHE A 125 -2.32 -9.66 -16.22
C PHE A 125 -2.56 -11.00 -15.53
N LYS A 126 -2.53 -12.12 -16.28
CA LYS A 126 -2.64 -13.46 -15.69
C LYS A 126 -1.38 -13.88 -14.94
N HIS A 127 -0.21 -13.40 -15.35
CA HIS A 127 1.08 -13.90 -14.87
C HIS A 127 1.89 -12.88 -14.06
N ASN A 128 1.62 -11.59 -14.23
CA ASN A 128 2.28 -10.52 -13.49
C ASN A 128 1.33 -9.95 -12.42
N SER A 129 1.64 -10.22 -11.14
CA SER A 129 0.80 -9.75 -10.02
C SER A 129 0.87 -8.24 -9.80
N GLU A 130 1.97 -7.58 -10.16
CA GLU A 130 2.09 -6.11 -10.08
C GLU A 130 1.15 -5.46 -11.11
N ALA A 131 1.21 -5.91 -12.37
CA ALA A 131 0.33 -5.43 -13.43
C ALA A 131 -1.15 -5.73 -13.13
N GLN A 132 -1.44 -6.95 -12.64
CA GLN A 132 -2.80 -7.33 -12.26
C GLN A 132 -3.35 -6.44 -11.14
N PHE A 133 -2.53 -6.12 -10.15
CA PHE A 133 -2.95 -5.26 -9.05
C PHE A 133 -3.14 -3.80 -9.51
N ALA A 134 -2.30 -3.30 -10.41
CA ALA A 134 -2.49 -1.97 -11.01
C ALA A 134 -3.79 -1.89 -11.83
N LEU A 135 -4.13 -2.96 -12.56
CA LEU A 135 -5.39 -3.07 -13.30
C LEU A 135 -6.59 -2.94 -12.36
N TYR A 136 -6.66 -3.78 -11.32
CA TYR A 136 -7.79 -3.76 -10.39
C TYR A 136 -7.83 -2.50 -9.51
N THR A 137 -6.68 -1.86 -9.25
CA THR A 137 -6.62 -0.55 -8.59
C THR A 137 -7.28 0.52 -9.47
N THR A 138 -6.94 0.53 -10.76
CA THR A 138 -7.52 1.44 -11.75
C THR A 138 -9.02 1.21 -11.86
N GLU A 139 -9.44 -0.06 -11.93
CA GLU A 139 -10.85 -0.43 -11.99
C GLU A 139 -11.63 0.02 -10.76
N MET A 140 -11.10 -0.21 -9.55
CA MET A 140 -11.69 0.23 -8.29
C MET A 140 -11.87 1.75 -8.26
N GLN A 141 -10.90 2.51 -8.75
CA GLN A 141 -11.01 3.98 -8.84
C GLN A 141 -12.08 4.41 -9.84
N LEU A 142 -12.14 3.82 -11.03
CA LEU A 142 -13.19 4.15 -12.00
C LEU A 142 -14.58 3.74 -11.53
N ALA A 143 -14.71 2.66 -10.76
CA ALA A 143 -15.96 2.26 -10.14
C ALA A 143 -16.41 3.26 -9.07
N ARG A 144 -15.47 3.73 -8.25
CA ARG A 144 -15.72 4.75 -7.22
C ARG A 144 -16.17 6.08 -7.83
N ASP A 145 -15.54 6.51 -8.92
CA ASP A 145 -15.92 7.75 -9.62
C ASP A 145 -17.33 7.70 -10.25
N ARG A 146 -17.95 6.51 -10.28
CA ARG A 146 -19.31 6.27 -10.80
C ARG A 146 -20.29 5.80 -9.73
N ASP A 147 -19.89 5.86 -8.46
CA ASP A 147 -20.67 5.38 -7.32
C ASP A 147 -21.09 3.89 -7.45
N ASP A 148 -20.34 3.08 -8.20
CA ASP A 148 -20.54 1.62 -8.26
C ASP A 148 -19.89 0.95 -7.05
N TRP A 149 -20.53 1.11 -5.90
CA TRP A 149 -20.03 0.63 -4.61
C TRP A 149 -19.86 -0.89 -4.55
N ASN A 150 -20.71 -1.64 -5.26
CA ASN A 150 -20.57 -3.09 -5.35
C ASN A 150 -19.26 -3.47 -6.03
N ARG A 151 -18.94 -2.83 -7.15
CA ARG A 151 -17.69 -3.08 -7.87
C ARG A 151 -16.46 -2.60 -7.10
N VAL A 152 -16.55 -1.49 -6.36
CA VAL A 152 -15.46 -1.05 -5.45
C VAL A 152 -15.14 -2.12 -4.41
N MET A 153 -16.16 -2.72 -3.77
CA MET A 153 -15.93 -3.78 -2.79
C MET A 153 -15.33 -5.03 -3.43
N GLU A 154 -15.87 -5.46 -4.57
CA GLU A 154 -15.39 -6.66 -5.27
C GLU A 154 -13.92 -6.52 -5.70
N THR A 155 -13.57 -5.39 -6.31
CA THR A 155 -12.20 -5.11 -6.74
C THR A 155 -11.24 -4.99 -5.55
N ALA A 156 -11.63 -4.34 -4.46
CA ALA A 156 -10.84 -4.30 -3.23
C ALA A 156 -10.57 -5.70 -2.64
N GLU A 157 -11.55 -6.60 -2.66
CA GLU A 157 -11.38 -8.00 -2.23
C GLU A 157 -10.45 -8.79 -3.16
N ILE A 158 -10.51 -8.54 -4.47
CA ILE A 158 -9.56 -9.12 -5.44
C ILE A 158 -8.14 -8.63 -5.15
N LEU A 159 -7.94 -7.34 -4.89
CA LEU A 159 -6.65 -6.76 -4.53
C LEU A 159 -6.08 -7.38 -3.25
N LEU A 160 -6.91 -7.59 -2.22
CA LEU A 160 -6.52 -8.31 -1.00
C LEU A 160 -6.09 -9.76 -1.30
N LYS A 161 -6.80 -10.47 -2.17
CA LYS A 161 -6.43 -11.84 -2.58
C LYS A 161 -5.09 -11.86 -3.33
N ILE A 162 -4.83 -10.90 -4.22
CA ILE A 162 -3.54 -10.77 -4.91
C ILE A 162 -2.42 -10.53 -3.89
N TRP A 163 -2.64 -9.60 -2.96
CA TRP A 163 -1.70 -9.27 -1.88
C TRP A 163 -1.32 -10.51 -1.04
N SER A 164 -2.31 -11.26 -0.56
CA SER A 164 -2.08 -12.49 0.21
C SER A 164 -1.40 -13.58 -0.63
N ARG A 165 -1.75 -13.73 -1.91
CA ARG A 165 -1.12 -14.70 -2.82
C ARG A 165 0.37 -14.39 -3.04
N CYS A 166 0.76 -13.11 -3.04
CA CYS A 166 2.15 -12.69 -3.06
C CYS A 166 2.89 -12.96 -1.73
N GLY A 167 2.18 -13.40 -0.69
CA GLY A 167 2.73 -13.66 0.64
C GLY A 167 3.19 -12.39 1.36
N LEU A 168 2.48 -11.28 1.13
CA LEU A 168 2.76 -9.98 1.75
C LEU A 168 2.07 -9.85 3.12
N PRO A 169 2.55 -8.96 4.00
CA PRO A 169 2.01 -8.85 5.36
C PRO A 169 0.53 -8.47 5.40
N ASP A 170 -0.27 -9.17 6.20
CA ASP A 170 -1.71 -8.91 6.35
C ASP A 170 -2.02 -7.59 7.04
N ASN A 171 -1.09 -7.10 7.88
CA ASN A 171 -1.20 -5.83 8.58
C ASN A 171 -0.20 -4.85 7.95
N TYR A 172 -0.66 -4.09 6.97
CA TYR A 172 0.15 -3.13 6.22
C TYR A 172 -0.70 -1.93 5.78
N HIS A 173 -0.06 -0.83 5.38
CA HIS A 173 -0.79 0.37 4.93
C HIS A 173 -1.67 0.08 3.71
N THR A 174 -1.21 -0.76 2.78
CA THR A 174 -1.99 -1.15 1.58
C THR A 174 -3.25 -1.90 1.97
N THR A 175 -3.16 -2.90 2.84
CA THR A 175 -4.32 -3.67 3.32
C THR A 175 -5.28 -2.80 4.13
N GLU A 176 -4.75 -1.85 4.93
CA GLU A 176 -5.57 -0.86 5.63
C GLU A 176 -6.38 -0.04 4.64
N THR A 177 -5.74 0.46 3.60
CA THR A 177 -6.37 1.28 2.57
C THR A 177 -7.47 0.51 1.83
N LEU A 178 -7.24 -0.77 1.49
CA LEU A 178 -8.25 -1.61 0.84
C LEU A 178 -9.46 -1.84 1.75
N HIS A 179 -9.24 -2.11 3.04
CA HIS A 179 -10.35 -2.24 3.99
C HIS A 179 -11.10 -0.93 4.24
N VAL A 180 -10.42 0.22 4.16
CA VAL A 180 -11.06 1.55 4.16
C VAL A 180 -12.00 1.70 2.94
N GLN A 181 -11.56 1.31 1.74
CA GLN A 181 -12.42 1.36 0.55
C GLN A 181 -13.65 0.45 0.71
N ILE A 182 -13.46 -0.77 1.24
CA ILE A 182 -14.57 -1.69 1.52
C ILE A 182 -15.54 -1.08 2.54
N TYR A 183 -15.04 -0.44 3.59
CA TYR A 183 -15.88 0.21 4.61
C TYR A 183 -16.79 1.28 4.00
N TYR A 184 -16.21 2.23 3.26
CA TYR A 184 -17.00 3.32 2.67
C TYR A 184 -17.95 2.81 1.58
N ALA A 185 -17.50 1.90 0.72
CA ALA A 185 -18.37 1.32 -0.30
C ALA A 185 -19.54 0.55 0.33
N ALA A 186 -19.28 -0.24 1.38
CA ALA A 186 -20.35 -0.95 2.11
C ALA A 186 -21.33 0.02 2.80
N LYS A 187 -20.84 1.13 3.38
CA LYS A 187 -21.70 2.15 3.99
C LYS A 187 -22.62 2.80 2.94
N ASN A 188 -22.05 3.20 1.79
CA ASN A 188 -22.82 3.79 0.70
C ASN A 188 -23.80 2.81 0.03
N ALA A 189 -23.48 1.51 0.00
CA ALA A 189 -24.38 0.46 -0.48
C ALA A 189 -25.43 0.01 0.56
N GLY A 190 -25.48 0.61 1.76
CA GLY A 190 -26.39 0.21 2.84
C GLY A 190 -26.07 -1.14 3.50
N MET A 191 -24.90 -1.73 3.21
CA MET A 191 -24.46 -3.03 3.73
C MET A 191 -23.81 -2.91 5.11
N MET A 192 -24.60 -2.53 6.13
CA MET A 192 -24.10 -2.17 7.46
C MET A 192 -23.26 -3.26 8.16
N SER A 193 -23.62 -4.54 8.02
CA SER A 193 -22.85 -5.65 8.59
C SER A 193 -21.44 -5.76 7.99
N LYS A 194 -21.33 -5.57 6.68
CA LYS A 194 -20.05 -5.58 5.95
C LYS A 194 -19.21 -4.36 6.30
N ALA A 195 -19.84 -3.18 6.39
CA ALA A 195 -19.18 -1.96 6.85
C ALA A 195 -18.62 -2.14 8.28
N LYS A 196 -19.40 -2.70 9.21
CA LYS A 196 -18.95 -2.99 10.58
C LYS A 196 -17.75 -3.93 10.61
N THR A 197 -17.76 -4.98 9.81
CA THR A 197 -16.64 -5.92 9.70
C THR A 197 -15.38 -5.25 9.14
N ALA A 198 -15.51 -4.46 8.08
CA ALA A 198 -14.41 -3.71 7.50
C ALA A 198 -13.83 -2.68 8.48
N ALA A 199 -14.69 -1.96 9.21
CA ALA A 199 -14.27 -1.01 10.24
C ALA A 199 -13.45 -1.68 11.36
N LYS A 200 -13.90 -2.82 11.87
CA LYS A 200 -13.15 -3.62 12.86
C LYS A 200 -11.78 -4.03 12.32
N ARG A 201 -11.70 -4.42 11.04
CA ARG A 201 -10.43 -4.80 10.40
C ARG A 201 -9.48 -3.61 10.25
N VAL A 202 -9.98 -2.45 9.83
CA VAL A 202 -9.16 -1.23 9.75
C VAL A 202 -8.62 -0.84 11.14
N ALA A 203 -9.45 -0.84 12.17
CA ALA A 203 -9.01 -0.50 13.53
C ALA A 203 -7.91 -1.45 14.03
N SER A 204 -8.06 -2.76 13.79
CA SER A 204 -7.03 -3.75 14.11
C SER A 204 -5.70 -3.46 13.39
N ILE A 205 -5.72 -3.19 12.08
CA ILE A 205 -4.50 -2.87 11.33
C ILE A 205 -3.87 -1.57 11.83
N ARG A 206 -4.66 -0.52 12.07
CA ARG A 206 -4.18 0.77 12.58
C ARG A 206 -3.55 0.64 13.96
N GLN A 207 -4.12 -0.17 14.84
CA GLN A 207 -3.56 -0.45 16.16
C GLN A 207 -2.20 -1.14 16.03
N ILE A 208 -2.10 -2.18 15.20
CA ILE A 208 -0.85 -2.92 14.99
C ILE A 208 0.21 -2.03 14.35
N CYS A 209 -0.14 -1.23 13.34
CA CYS A 209 0.81 -0.43 12.59
C CYS A 209 1.10 0.96 13.22
N GLY A 210 0.45 1.31 14.32
CA GLY A 210 0.63 2.61 14.99
C GLY A 210 0.01 3.81 14.28
N TYR A 211 -1.05 3.61 13.50
CA TYR A 211 -1.75 4.68 12.77
C TYR A 211 -2.83 5.38 13.62
N SER A 212 -2.51 5.71 14.88
CA SER A 212 -3.46 6.21 15.90
C SER A 212 -4.09 7.57 15.58
N HIS A 213 -3.55 8.32 14.62
CA HIS A 213 -4.06 9.63 14.21
C HIS A 213 -4.42 9.69 12.72
N SER A 214 -4.96 8.60 12.17
CA SER A 214 -5.39 8.59 10.77
C SER A 214 -6.43 9.69 10.51
N GLU A 215 -6.21 10.50 9.47
CA GLU A 215 -7.12 11.56 9.02
C GLU A 215 -8.46 11.00 8.52
N THR A 216 -8.47 9.74 8.10
CA THR A 216 -9.68 9.05 7.66
C THR A 216 -10.46 8.50 8.85
N VAL A 217 -11.53 9.19 9.21
CA VAL A 217 -12.42 8.81 10.32
C VAL A 217 -13.28 7.61 9.91
N ILE A 218 -13.25 6.56 10.74
CA ILE A 218 -14.10 5.38 10.61
C ILE A 218 -14.92 5.26 11.88
N GLU A 219 -16.24 5.22 11.73
CA GLU A 219 -17.15 5.00 12.85
C GLU A 219 -17.01 3.54 13.30
N LEU A 220 -16.45 3.35 14.49
CA LEU A 220 -16.47 2.04 15.12
C LEU A 220 -17.85 1.79 15.74
N PRO A 221 -18.36 0.56 15.66
CA PRO A 221 -19.56 0.19 16.39
C PRO A 221 -19.30 0.35 17.89
N VAL A 222 -19.95 1.31 18.53
CA VAL A 222 -19.93 1.42 19.99
C VAL A 222 -20.77 0.25 20.52
N GLU A 223 -20.11 -0.76 21.10
CA GLU A 223 -20.82 -1.81 21.85
C GLU A 223 -21.21 -1.22 23.22
N GLY A 224 -22.47 -0.79 23.35
CA GLY A 224 -23.08 -0.51 24.66
C GLY A 224 -23.02 0.92 25.20
N ALA A 225 -23.16 1.97 24.37
CA ALA A 225 -23.44 3.31 24.89
C ALA A 225 -24.95 3.57 24.93
N LEU A 226 -25.48 3.66 26.16
CA LEU A 226 -26.77 4.31 26.44
C LEU A 226 -26.77 5.69 25.79
N ALA A 227 -27.87 6.02 25.10
CA ALA A 227 -28.09 7.31 24.51
C ALA A 227 -27.92 8.42 25.56
N CYS A 228 -26.97 9.32 25.32
CA CYS A 228 -26.99 10.64 25.92
C CYS A 228 -26.91 11.62 24.74
N GLU A 229 -28.08 12.13 24.35
CA GLU A 229 -28.17 13.27 23.46
C GLU A 229 -27.60 14.50 24.17
N SER A 230 -26.61 15.15 23.57
CA SER A 230 -26.58 16.62 23.51
C SER A 230 -25.42 17.13 22.66
N PHE A 231 -25.81 17.98 21.70
CA PHE A 231 -25.12 19.17 21.23
C PHE A 231 -23.63 19.06 20.85
N PHE A 232 -23.35 19.05 19.54
CA PHE A 232 -22.70 20.19 18.90
C PHE A 232 -23.06 20.19 17.40
N GLY A 233 -23.71 21.27 16.97
CA GLY A 233 -24.02 21.52 15.58
C GLY A 233 -22.86 22.20 14.83
N SER A 234 -22.99 22.11 13.51
CA SER A 234 -22.37 22.94 12.45
C SER A 234 -20.84 22.96 12.36
N GLU A 235 -20.32 22.15 11.43
CA GLU A 235 -19.53 22.61 10.27
C GLU A 235 -19.18 21.37 9.42
N ILE A 236 -20.15 20.92 8.62
CA ILE A 236 -19.96 19.88 7.60
C ILE A 236 -19.98 20.59 6.26
N GLU A 237 -18.84 21.14 5.84
CA GLU A 237 -18.61 21.51 4.44
C GLU A 237 -17.09 21.62 4.22
N ALA A 238 -16.60 21.02 3.12
CA ALA A 238 -15.22 21.06 2.61
C ALA A 238 -14.20 19.96 3.01
N CYS A 239 -14.59 18.69 3.24
CA CYS A 239 -13.63 17.59 3.47
C CYS A 239 -13.70 16.40 2.46
N THR A 240 -14.32 16.60 1.29
CA THR A 240 -14.46 15.55 0.25
C THR A 240 -13.41 15.64 -0.85
N THR A 241 -12.76 16.78 -1.08
CA THR A 241 -11.80 16.98 -2.17
C THR A 241 -10.33 16.69 -1.79
N HIS A 242 -9.95 16.84 -0.52
CA HIS A 242 -8.57 16.62 -0.05
C HIS A 242 -8.21 15.12 0.13
N ASN A 243 -9.17 14.29 0.54
CA ASN A 243 -9.00 12.85 0.74
C ASN A 243 -8.73 12.09 -0.58
N ALA A 244 -9.25 12.58 -1.71
CA ALA A 244 -8.98 11.98 -3.03
C ALA A 244 -7.52 12.17 -3.47
N MET A 245 -6.85 13.24 -3.02
CA MET A 245 -5.49 13.59 -3.42
C MET A 245 -4.43 12.73 -2.68
N LEU A 246 -4.64 12.46 -1.38
CA LEU A 246 -3.74 11.60 -0.58
C LEU A 246 -3.85 10.11 -0.95
N LEU A 247 -5.03 9.63 -1.37
CA LEU A 247 -5.21 8.27 -1.91
C LEU A 247 -4.61 8.12 -3.32
N LYS A 248 -4.70 9.16 -4.16
CA LYS A 248 -4.02 9.20 -5.47
C LYS A 248 -2.50 9.24 -5.32
N GLN A 249 -1.97 9.99 -4.34
CA GLN A 249 -0.55 9.99 -4.02
C GLN A 249 -0.09 8.69 -3.36
N ARG A 250 -0.80 8.09 -2.41
CA ARG A 250 -0.30 6.88 -1.72
C ARG A 250 -0.25 5.61 -2.58
N PHE A 251 -1.09 5.48 -3.60
CA PHE A 251 -1.07 4.32 -4.50
C PHE A 251 -0.02 4.41 -5.62
N PHE A 252 0.37 5.62 -6.06
CA PHE A 252 1.35 5.81 -7.14
C PHE A 252 2.65 6.54 -6.74
N ALA A 253 2.72 7.20 -5.58
CA ALA A 253 3.94 7.86 -5.09
C ALA A 253 5.02 6.86 -4.61
N SER A 254 4.80 5.54 -4.77
CA SER A 254 5.87 4.56 -4.64
C SER A 254 6.92 4.66 -5.77
N LEU A 255 6.69 5.50 -6.79
CA LEU A 255 7.71 5.89 -7.77
C LEU A 255 8.51 7.16 -7.42
N ASP A 256 7.97 8.12 -6.65
CA ASP A 256 8.56 9.48 -6.56
C ASP A 256 9.26 9.80 -5.23
N CYS A 257 9.03 9.04 -4.15
CA CYS A 257 9.58 9.39 -2.83
C CYS A 257 11.13 9.26 -2.73
N LEU A 258 11.79 8.63 -3.72
CA LEU A 258 13.24 8.45 -3.76
C LEU A 258 14.01 9.58 -4.47
N ILE A 259 13.33 10.48 -5.19
CA ILE A 259 14.01 11.58 -5.92
C ILE A 259 14.23 12.81 -5.02
N LEU A 260 13.38 13.05 -4.01
CA LEU A 260 13.52 14.22 -3.13
C LEU A 260 14.63 14.09 -2.07
N ALA A 261 15.18 12.89 -1.83
CA ALA A 261 16.31 12.70 -0.92
C ALA A 261 17.69 13.02 -1.55
N LYS A 262 17.78 13.20 -2.87
CA LYS A 262 19.05 13.50 -3.57
C LYS A 262 19.33 15.00 -3.79
N GLY A 263 18.44 15.88 -3.35
CA GLY A 263 18.56 17.33 -3.58
C GLY A 263 19.30 18.15 -2.53
N SER A 264 19.68 17.58 -1.38
CA SER A 264 20.30 18.37 -0.29
C SER A 264 21.36 17.60 0.51
N ILE A 265 22.34 17.03 -0.19
CA ILE A 265 23.64 16.71 0.41
C ILE A 265 24.71 17.46 -0.37
N ARG A 266 24.76 18.77 -0.14
CA ARG A 266 25.98 19.56 -0.34
C ARG A 266 26.34 20.18 1.01
N SER A 267 27.38 19.59 1.61
CA SER A 267 28.38 20.22 2.49
C SER A 267 27.96 21.48 3.24
N GLY A 268 27.71 21.35 4.54
CA GLY A 268 27.61 22.50 5.44
C GLY A 268 27.19 22.11 6.84
N LEU A 269 28.18 21.99 7.73
CA LEU A 269 28.09 22.02 9.19
C LEU A 269 26.73 22.44 9.78
N PHE A 270 26.01 21.50 10.41
CA PHE A 270 25.12 21.83 11.53
C PHE A 270 25.30 20.80 12.64
N HIS A 271 25.92 21.27 13.71
CA HIS A 271 26.12 20.58 14.97
C HIS A 271 24.83 20.79 15.78
N GLN A 272 23.96 19.80 15.88
CA GLN A 272 22.94 19.78 16.94
C GLN A 272 22.60 18.34 17.30
N ARG A 273 22.96 17.98 18.54
CA ARG A 273 22.60 16.72 19.19
C ARG A 273 21.10 16.75 19.48
N GLU A 274 20.32 15.95 18.78
CA GLU A 274 18.96 15.60 19.20
C GLU A 274 18.99 14.22 19.85
N GLN A 275 18.64 14.20 21.14
CA GLN A 275 18.56 13.00 21.94
C GLN A 275 17.30 12.21 21.53
N CYS A 276 17.48 11.04 20.91
CA CYS A 276 16.43 10.03 20.80
C CYS A 276 16.11 9.51 22.21
N ILE A 277 14.96 9.89 22.76
CA ILE A 277 14.44 9.29 24.00
C ILE A 277 13.77 7.96 23.61
N PHE A 278 14.40 6.85 23.95
CA PHE A 278 13.81 5.52 23.91
C PHE A 278 13.10 5.26 25.23
N THR A 279 11.79 5.07 25.23
CA THR A 279 11.06 4.51 26.37
C THR A 279 11.08 2.99 26.27
N GLU A 280 12.02 2.34 26.97
CA GLU A 280 11.95 0.90 27.25
C GLU A 280 10.83 0.65 28.28
N HIS A 281 9.72 0.05 27.85
CA HIS A 281 8.82 -0.59 28.81
C HIS A 281 9.39 -1.98 29.15
N ARG A 282 10.02 -2.09 30.32
CA ARG A 282 10.31 -3.37 30.99
C ARG A 282 9.00 -4.13 31.17
N VAL A 283 8.89 -5.27 30.49
CA VAL A 283 7.94 -6.31 30.88
C VAL A 283 8.62 -7.10 32.00
N LEU A 284 8.04 -7.02 33.20
CA LEU A 284 8.33 -7.93 34.32
C LEU A 284 7.67 -9.27 34.06
#